data_AF-A0A8I3AD60-F1
#
_entry.id   AF-A0A8I3AD60-F1
#
_cell.length_a   1.000
_cell.length_b   1.000
_cell.length_c   1.000
_cell.angle_alpha   90.00
_cell.angle_beta   90.00
_cell.angle_gamma   90.00
#
_symmetry.space_group_name_H-M   'P 1'
#
loop_
_entity.id
_entity.type
_entity.pdbx_description
1 polymer ?
#
loop_
_entity_poly.entity_id
_entity_poly.type
_entity_poly.pdbx_seq_one_letter_code
_entity_poly.pdbx_strand_id
1 'polypeptide(L)'
;MWLSAVVFASVAALVSGQLSAYTAPGAFPTSLYAKYYNNPTATSEQPQPIIADPVNHKVFPYSLTDPSHIPQNDTIDPNPLPPVASSSKLLEQAIAQVKSISVNPIFGTNQCARCQASLEVAKFLALSAPDQGPNFAVALCEHFNYSSSCETNYGSLNLGPIFTQVLSFADAGGYDGQLICAQFLGLCSYPDTLPLNITGWFAKPKPNPLPAPKQPSGERLKVLHLSDLHIDPRFANGAEANCTSGLCCRENAYNKLSPHTPLLPAPRFGYFLCDSPYSLITAVLEAIPPLAGTETTGFNFTLYTGDLLAHDPNNQQSRAYTEYSEVVLFDLLKRVLGPGPVYATLGNHDSFPVDIAPSYSLGGELGQQFGWLYDHITALWNYEGWLPEDSVELSRAHYAAYMVKRTDGLRIISLNTNLCTSNYFNYINTSHPDTSGMMRFLTDELQDAEDAGDRAWIIGHVVSGWDGSNSLFNPTNLFYQM
;
A
#
# COMPACT_ATOMS: atom_id res chain seq x y z
N MET A 1 0.28 -55.82 26.06
CA MET A 1 0.48 -54.74 27.05
C MET A 1 0.35 -53.43 26.31
N TRP A 2 -0.78 -52.75 26.50
CA TRP A 2 -1.05 -51.41 26.00
C TRP A 2 -0.43 -50.42 27.00
N LEU A 3 0.42 -49.50 26.55
CA LEU A 3 0.84 -48.36 27.34
C LEU A 3 0.41 -47.08 26.62
N SER A 4 -0.56 -46.41 27.24
CA SER A 4 -1.10 -45.12 26.87
C SER A 4 -0.04 -44.03 27.01
N ALA A 5 0.12 -43.21 25.95
CA ALA A 5 0.79 -41.92 26.05
C ALA A 5 -0.23 -40.88 26.56
N VAL A 6 0.02 -40.35 27.74
CA VAL A 6 -0.75 -39.26 28.34
C VAL A 6 -0.24 -37.95 27.72
N VAL A 7 -1.07 -37.32 26.89
CA VAL A 7 -0.87 -35.94 26.44
C VAL A 7 -1.31 -35.02 27.58
N PHE A 8 -0.38 -34.26 28.14
CA PHE A 8 -0.70 -33.16 29.06
C PHE A 8 -1.12 -31.94 28.23
N ALA A 9 -2.43 -31.79 28.02
CA ALA A 9 -3.03 -30.49 27.74
C ALA A 9 -3.47 -29.90 29.08
N SER A 10 -2.75 -28.87 29.54
CA SER A 10 -3.14 -28.07 30.71
C SER A 10 -4.39 -27.26 30.38
N VAL A 11 -5.54 -27.73 30.87
CA VAL A 11 -6.81 -27.00 30.83
C VAL A 11 -6.75 -25.89 31.87
N ALA A 12 -6.52 -24.66 31.42
CA ALA A 12 -6.70 -23.47 32.25
C ALA A 12 -8.21 -23.24 32.48
N ALA A 13 -8.55 -22.84 33.71
CA ALA A 13 -9.88 -22.90 34.27
C ALA A 13 -10.92 -22.08 33.48
N LEU A 14 -12.04 -22.76 33.19
CA LEU A 14 -13.27 -22.25 32.59
C LEU A 14 -14.02 -21.35 33.56
N VAL A 15 -14.07 -20.05 33.25
CA VAL A 15 -15.15 -19.15 33.69
C VAL A 15 -15.59 -18.38 32.44
N SER A 16 -16.71 -18.83 31.86
CA SER A 16 -17.16 -18.60 30.47
C SER A 16 -16.31 -19.34 29.41
N GLY A 17 -16.96 -20.07 28.51
CA GLY A 17 -16.34 -21.02 27.55
C GLY A 17 -15.45 -20.41 26.46
N GLN A 18 -14.79 -19.28 26.71
CA GLN A 18 -13.94 -18.58 25.77
C GLN A 18 -12.49 -18.64 26.26
N LEU A 19 -11.58 -19.10 25.39
CA LEU A 19 -10.15 -19.15 25.70
C LEU A 19 -9.63 -17.73 25.94
N SER A 20 -8.89 -17.53 27.02
CA SER A 20 -8.32 -16.21 27.38
C SER A 20 -6.92 -15.99 26.81
N ALA A 21 -6.26 -17.04 26.33
CA ALA A 21 -4.92 -17.00 25.76
C ALA A 21 -4.72 -18.15 24.77
N TYR A 22 -3.84 -17.93 23.80
CA TYR A 22 -3.41 -18.92 22.82
C TYR A 22 -1.88 -19.02 22.88
N THR A 23 -1.35 -20.24 22.89
CA THR A 23 0.09 -20.49 22.86
C THR A 23 0.44 -21.10 21.51
N ALA A 24 1.16 -20.34 20.70
CA ALA A 24 1.62 -20.81 19.39
C ALA A 24 2.50 -22.06 19.54
N PRO A 25 2.32 -23.09 18.69
CA PRO A 25 3.18 -24.26 18.69
C PRO A 25 4.66 -23.90 18.45
N GLY A 26 5.56 -24.66 19.07
CA GLY A 26 6.99 -24.47 18.88
C GLY A 26 7.47 -24.79 17.46
N ALA A 27 6.81 -25.69 16.74
CA ALA A 27 7.10 -25.99 15.33
C ALA A 27 6.11 -25.23 14.43
N PHE A 28 6.57 -24.78 13.25
CA PHE A 28 5.66 -24.22 12.26
C PHE A 28 4.67 -25.30 11.77
N PRO A 29 3.38 -24.99 11.57
CA PRO A 29 2.39 -25.93 11.06
C PRO A 29 2.67 -26.28 9.59
N THR A 30 3.38 -27.40 9.37
CA THR A 30 3.86 -27.81 8.04
C THR A 30 2.74 -28.07 7.05
N SER A 31 1.52 -28.39 7.52
CA SER A 31 0.34 -28.64 6.69
C SER A 31 -0.21 -27.39 6.00
N LEU A 32 0.21 -26.19 6.37
CA LEU A 32 -0.27 -24.97 5.71
C LEU A 32 0.09 -24.96 4.23
N TYR A 33 1.33 -25.27 3.87
CA TYR A 33 1.79 -25.31 2.48
C TYR A 33 2.19 -26.72 2.06
N ALA A 34 2.01 -27.04 0.78
CA ALA A 34 2.30 -28.38 0.27
C ALA A 34 3.79 -28.73 0.27
N LYS A 35 4.67 -27.75 0.04
CA LYS A 35 6.12 -27.91 -0.06
C LYS A 35 6.86 -26.68 0.45
N TYR A 36 8.11 -26.86 0.86
CA TYR A 36 9.01 -25.82 1.35
C TYR A 36 10.40 -26.01 0.75
N TYR A 37 11.14 -24.92 0.57
CA TYR A 37 12.55 -24.94 0.17
C TYR A 37 13.48 -25.36 1.32
N ASN A 38 13.08 -25.08 2.57
CA ASN A 38 13.81 -25.43 3.78
C ASN A 38 13.00 -26.33 4.71
N ASN A 39 13.52 -26.61 5.92
CA ASN A 39 12.77 -27.36 6.93
C ASN A 39 11.89 -26.40 7.75
N PRO A 40 10.57 -26.33 7.52
CA PRO A 40 9.72 -25.37 8.21
C PRO A 40 9.63 -25.59 9.73
N THR A 41 10.02 -26.76 10.25
CA THR A 41 10.05 -27.01 11.71
C THR A 41 11.33 -26.50 12.38
N ALA A 42 12.35 -26.11 11.61
CA ALA A 42 13.57 -25.54 12.17
C ALA A 42 13.25 -24.18 12.81
N THR A 43 13.73 -23.97 14.03
CA THR A 43 13.52 -22.69 14.74
C THR A 43 14.60 -21.66 14.44
N SER A 44 15.70 -22.08 13.82
CA SER A 44 16.84 -21.25 13.43
C SER A 44 16.60 -20.42 12.17
N GLU A 45 15.51 -20.66 11.43
CA GLU A 45 15.17 -19.99 10.18
C GLU A 45 13.65 -19.81 10.07
N GLN A 46 13.20 -18.90 9.20
CA GLN A 46 11.77 -18.79 8.86
C GLN A 46 11.38 -19.82 7.79
N PRO A 47 10.14 -20.31 7.78
CA PRO A 47 9.67 -21.21 6.73
C PRO A 47 9.71 -20.51 5.36
N GLN A 48 10.17 -21.23 4.33
CA GLN A 48 10.22 -20.77 2.95
C GLN A 48 9.31 -21.65 2.07
N PRO A 49 7.99 -21.39 2.03
CA PRO A 49 7.05 -22.21 1.27
C PRO A 49 7.26 -22.08 -0.25
N ILE A 50 6.95 -23.13 -1.00
CA ILE A 50 6.91 -23.08 -2.46
C ILE A 50 5.51 -22.66 -2.89
N ILE A 51 5.39 -21.46 -3.44
CA ILE A 51 4.11 -20.83 -3.79
C ILE A 51 3.89 -20.86 -5.30
N ALA A 52 2.70 -21.30 -5.71
CA ALA A 52 2.23 -21.21 -7.08
C ALA A 52 1.14 -20.14 -7.16
N ASP A 53 1.31 -19.25 -8.13
CA ASP A 53 0.34 -18.22 -8.46
C ASP A 53 -0.90 -18.84 -9.14
N PRO A 54 -2.09 -18.76 -8.54
CA PRO A 54 -3.31 -19.29 -9.14
C PRO A 54 -3.84 -18.44 -10.30
N VAL A 55 -3.43 -17.17 -10.42
CA VAL A 55 -3.83 -16.24 -11.48
C VAL A 55 -2.92 -16.40 -12.70
N ASN A 56 -1.61 -16.33 -12.51
CA ASN A 56 -0.65 -16.43 -13.62
C ASN A 56 -0.18 -17.87 -13.90
N HIS A 57 -0.58 -18.85 -13.07
CA HIS A 57 -0.26 -20.27 -13.19
C HIS A 57 1.25 -20.57 -13.22
N LYS A 58 2.04 -19.80 -12.46
CA LYS A 58 3.51 -19.95 -12.36
C LYS A 58 3.93 -20.18 -10.92
N VAL A 59 5.03 -20.92 -10.73
CA VAL A 59 5.67 -21.03 -9.42
C VAL A 59 6.62 -19.86 -9.25
N PHE A 60 6.49 -19.14 -8.14
CA PHE A 60 7.42 -18.04 -7.82
C PHE A 60 8.82 -18.59 -7.52
N PRO A 61 9.89 -17.98 -8.05
CA PRO A 61 11.25 -18.45 -7.80
C PRO A 61 11.70 -18.11 -6.37
N TYR A 62 12.46 -19.03 -5.75
CA TYR A 62 13.03 -18.87 -4.40
C TYR A 62 13.84 -17.58 -4.23
N SER A 63 14.49 -17.09 -5.29
CA SER A 63 15.26 -15.85 -5.27
C SER A 63 14.46 -14.61 -4.89
N LEU A 64 13.12 -14.64 -4.96
CA LEU A 64 12.28 -13.53 -4.49
C LEU A 64 12.27 -13.41 -2.97
N THR A 65 12.41 -14.52 -2.25
CA THR A 65 12.23 -14.59 -0.79
C THR A 65 13.48 -15.03 -0.04
N ASP A 66 14.56 -15.37 -0.75
CA ASP A 66 15.82 -15.80 -0.15
C ASP A 66 16.40 -14.70 0.77
N PRO A 67 16.43 -14.91 2.10
CA PRO A 67 16.92 -13.91 3.04
C PRO A 67 18.43 -13.62 2.86
N SER A 68 19.17 -14.53 2.22
CA SER A 68 20.62 -14.41 2.04
C SER A 68 21.06 -13.68 0.77
N HIS A 69 20.15 -13.50 -0.20
CA HIS A 69 20.46 -12.87 -1.49
C HIS A 69 19.42 -11.83 -1.90
N ILE A 70 19.20 -10.84 -1.02
CA ILE A 70 18.27 -9.74 -1.27
C ILE A 70 18.77 -8.87 -2.44
N PRO A 71 17.97 -8.67 -3.51
CA PRO A 71 18.35 -7.84 -4.65
C PRO A 71 18.72 -6.42 -4.23
N GLN A 72 19.74 -5.84 -4.86
CA GLN A 72 20.11 -4.44 -4.64
C GLN A 72 19.37 -3.48 -5.57
N ASN A 73 18.87 -3.96 -6.70
CA ASN A 73 18.11 -3.15 -7.66
C ASN A 73 17.18 -4.05 -8.50
N ASP A 74 15.99 -3.55 -8.83
CA ASP A 74 15.15 -4.17 -9.85
C ASP A 74 15.58 -3.70 -11.24
N THR A 75 15.90 -4.64 -12.12
CA THR A 75 16.34 -4.38 -13.50
C THR A 75 15.45 -5.06 -14.54
N ILE A 76 14.35 -5.70 -14.11
CA ILE A 76 13.48 -6.52 -14.94
C ILE A 76 12.34 -5.68 -15.55
N ASP A 77 11.80 -4.71 -14.81
CA ASP A 77 10.65 -3.93 -15.25
C ASP A 77 11.00 -2.79 -16.26
N PRO A 78 10.14 -2.53 -17.27
CA PRO A 78 10.48 -1.68 -18.42
C PRO A 78 10.43 -0.17 -18.14
N ASN A 79 11.34 0.59 -18.76
CA ASN A 79 11.43 2.06 -18.69
C ASN A 79 11.58 2.70 -20.10
N PRO A 80 10.50 2.91 -20.87
CA PRO A 80 10.55 3.37 -22.27
C PRO A 80 10.67 4.90 -22.44
N LEU A 81 11.32 5.36 -23.53
CA LEU A 81 11.64 6.77 -23.82
C LEU A 81 11.55 7.13 -25.33
N PRO A 82 11.00 8.30 -25.75
CA PRO A 82 10.94 8.79 -27.15
C PRO A 82 11.91 9.99 -27.49
N PRO A 83 12.13 10.42 -28.77
CA PRO A 83 13.27 11.31 -29.14
C PRO A 83 12.98 12.77 -29.61
N VAL A 84 13.91 13.74 -29.33
CA VAL A 84 14.63 14.77 -30.18
C VAL A 84 15.32 15.86 -29.28
N ALA A 85 16.46 16.42 -29.73
CA ALA A 85 17.50 17.22 -29.00
C ALA A 85 18.30 16.37 -28.00
N SER A 86 19.63 16.58 -27.88
CA SER A 86 20.41 15.69 -27.01
C SER A 86 20.03 15.92 -25.56
N SER A 87 19.49 14.87 -24.93
CA SER A 87 18.98 14.93 -23.58
C SER A 87 20.01 15.46 -22.59
N SER A 88 21.28 15.08 -22.75
CA SER A 88 22.39 15.58 -21.94
C SER A 88 22.56 17.09 -21.99
N LYS A 89 22.30 17.72 -23.15
CA LYS A 89 22.44 19.17 -23.27
C LYS A 89 21.31 19.90 -22.59
N LEU A 90 20.10 19.38 -22.71
CA LEU A 90 18.92 19.90 -22.01
C LEU A 90 19.10 19.78 -20.49
N LEU A 91 19.63 18.65 -20.02
CA LEU A 91 19.94 18.41 -18.60
C LEU A 91 20.92 19.44 -18.05
N GLU A 92 22.07 19.63 -18.70
CA GLU A 92 23.08 20.60 -18.28
C GLU A 92 22.49 22.01 -18.12
N GLN A 93 21.70 22.44 -19.10
CA GLN A 93 21.06 23.76 -19.08
C GLN A 93 20.01 23.86 -17.97
N ALA A 94 19.19 22.83 -17.77
CA ALA A 94 18.19 22.80 -16.72
C ALA A 94 18.82 22.92 -15.32
N ILE A 95 19.86 22.12 -15.03
CA ILE A 95 20.60 22.18 -13.76
C ILE A 95 21.19 23.59 -13.54
N ALA A 96 21.81 24.16 -14.58
CA ALA A 96 22.40 25.49 -14.50
C ALA A 96 21.34 26.58 -14.23
N GLN A 97 20.17 26.48 -14.87
CA GLN A 97 19.08 27.43 -14.66
C GLN A 97 18.49 27.35 -13.25
N VAL A 98 18.23 26.15 -12.72
CA VAL A 98 17.74 26.00 -11.33
C VAL A 98 18.74 26.57 -10.32
N LYS A 99 20.03 26.28 -10.49
CA LYS A 99 21.10 26.87 -9.66
C LYS A 99 21.15 28.39 -9.77
N SER A 100 20.88 28.94 -10.95
CA SER A 100 20.80 30.39 -11.14
C SER A 100 19.58 31.00 -10.42
N ILE A 101 18.41 30.36 -10.54
CA ILE A 101 17.16 30.79 -9.90
C ILE A 101 17.29 30.79 -8.36
N SER A 102 17.94 29.76 -7.79
CA SER A 102 18.04 29.60 -6.32
C SER A 102 18.80 30.75 -5.63
N VAL A 103 19.72 31.41 -6.35
CA VAL A 103 20.50 32.57 -5.85
C VAL A 103 20.09 33.90 -6.46
N ASN A 104 19.13 33.92 -7.37
CA ASN A 104 18.75 35.14 -8.09
C ASN A 104 18.08 36.15 -7.13
N PRO A 105 18.59 37.40 -7.05
CA PRO A 105 18.09 38.42 -6.12
C PRO A 105 16.70 38.96 -6.49
N ILE A 106 16.24 38.79 -7.74
CA ILE A 106 14.88 39.17 -8.17
C ILE A 106 13.83 38.42 -7.35
N PHE A 107 14.08 37.15 -7.02
CA PHE A 107 13.20 36.36 -6.15
C PHE A 107 13.40 36.68 -4.65
N GLY A 108 14.31 37.60 -4.31
CA GLY A 108 14.49 38.15 -2.96
C GLY A 108 14.73 37.06 -1.90
N THR A 109 13.87 37.00 -0.89
CA THR A 109 13.87 35.96 0.15
C THR A 109 12.72 34.97 0.01
N ASN A 110 11.98 35.01 -1.10
CA ASN A 110 10.81 34.17 -1.31
C ASN A 110 11.24 32.78 -1.82
N GLN A 111 11.34 31.83 -0.90
CA GLN A 111 11.73 30.45 -1.20
C GLN A 111 10.69 29.72 -2.07
N CYS A 112 9.41 30.05 -1.90
CA CYS A 112 8.32 29.44 -2.65
C CYS A 112 8.38 29.83 -4.14
N ALA A 113 8.57 31.12 -4.43
CA ALA A 113 8.72 31.62 -5.80
C ALA A 113 9.95 31.03 -6.50
N ARG A 114 11.06 30.83 -5.77
CA ARG A 114 12.25 30.13 -6.29
C ARG A 114 11.95 28.67 -6.62
N CYS A 115 11.21 28.00 -5.76
CA CYS A 115 10.84 26.61 -5.95
C CYS A 115 9.96 26.44 -7.19
N GLN A 116 8.85 27.17 -7.31
CA GLN A 116 7.96 27.08 -8.47
C GLN A 116 8.68 27.45 -9.78
N ALA A 117 9.52 28.49 -9.78
CA ALA A 117 10.34 28.83 -10.95
C ALA A 117 11.33 27.71 -11.31
N SER A 118 11.86 27.00 -10.32
CA SER A 118 12.73 25.83 -10.56
C SER A 118 11.95 24.62 -11.09
N LEU A 119 10.70 24.42 -10.62
CA LEU A 119 9.81 23.38 -11.13
C LEU A 119 9.42 23.63 -12.60
N GLU A 120 9.27 24.88 -13.04
CA GLU A 120 9.04 25.21 -14.46
C GLU A 120 10.21 24.78 -15.36
N VAL A 121 11.45 24.97 -14.88
CA VAL A 121 12.65 24.45 -15.58
C VAL A 121 12.64 22.92 -15.60
N ALA A 122 12.29 22.29 -14.48
CA ALA A 122 12.20 20.83 -14.35
C ALA A 122 11.13 20.25 -15.28
N LYS A 123 9.96 20.88 -15.38
CA LYS A 123 8.87 20.52 -16.29
C LYS A 123 9.31 20.62 -17.74
N PHE A 124 10.00 21.68 -18.13
CA PHE A 124 10.57 21.80 -19.47
C PHE A 124 11.51 20.63 -19.79
N LEU A 125 12.38 20.24 -18.85
CA LEU A 125 13.25 19.08 -19.03
C LEU A 125 12.44 17.78 -19.12
N ALA A 126 11.46 17.56 -18.25
CA ALA A 126 10.62 16.37 -18.26
C ALA A 126 9.86 16.21 -19.59
N LEU A 127 9.42 17.31 -20.20
CA LEU A 127 8.74 17.31 -21.50
C LEU A 127 9.69 17.13 -22.69
N SER A 128 10.93 17.61 -22.59
CA SER A 128 11.88 17.64 -23.72
C SER A 128 12.90 16.50 -23.71
N ALA A 129 13.23 15.97 -22.53
CA ALA A 129 14.23 14.94 -22.27
C ALA A 129 13.87 14.12 -21.01
N PRO A 130 12.74 13.38 -21.01
CA PRO A 130 12.25 12.66 -19.83
C PRO A 130 13.27 11.65 -19.29
N ASP A 131 14.13 11.10 -20.14
CA ASP A 131 15.19 10.16 -19.78
C ASP A 131 16.22 10.73 -18.79
N GLN A 132 16.33 12.05 -18.74
CA GLN A 132 17.25 12.76 -17.85
C GLN A 132 16.58 13.27 -16.59
N GLY A 133 15.28 13.11 -16.43
CA GLY A 133 14.56 13.49 -15.22
C GLY A 133 15.11 12.83 -13.94
N PRO A 134 15.45 11.52 -13.93
CA PRO A 134 16.13 10.89 -12.79
C PRO A 134 17.48 11.52 -12.49
N ASN A 135 18.34 11.69 -13.50
CA ASN A 135 19.66 12.32 -13.34
C ASN A 135 19.56 13.76 -12.82
N PHE A 136 18.55 14.49 -13.27
CA PHE A 136 18.23 15.83 -12.79
C PHE A 136 17.83 15.84 -11.32
N ALA A 137 16.93 14.93 -10.91
CA ALA A 137 16.48 14.80 -9.52
C ALA A 137 17.65 14.45 -8.59
N VAL A 138 18.51 13.50 -8.97
CA VAL A 138 19.74 13.17 -8.23
C VAL A 138 20.65 14.38 -8.10
N ALA A 139 20.95 15.07 -9.20
CA ALA A 139 21.88 16.21 -9.20
C ALA A 139 21.39 17.37 -8.32
N LEU A 140 20.07 17.63 -8.28
CA LEU A 140 19.51 18.65 -7.39
C LEU A 140 19.48 18.19 -5.93
N CYS A 141 19.14 16.93 -5.67
CA CYS A 141 19.18 16.34 -4.34
C CYS A 141 20.57 16.46 -3.70
N GLU A 142 21.62 16.13 -4.46
CA GLU A 142 23.00 16.25 -3.99
C GLU A 142 23.41 17.71 -3.80
N HIS A 143 23.05 18.59 -4.74
CA HIS A 143 23.42 20.00 -4.68
C HIS A 143 22.82 20.73 -3.47
N PHE A 144 21.55 20.46 -3.16
CA PHE A 144 20.86 21.07 -2.03
C PHE A 144 20.98 20.25 -0.73
N ASN A 145 21.67 19.11 -0.77
CA ASN A 145 21.89 18.22 0.36
C ASN A 145 20.56 17.74 1.00
N TYR A 146 19.59 17.34 0.17
CA TYR A 146 18.29 16.85 0.63
C TYR A 146 18.35 15.44 1.21
N SER A 147 19.30 14.61 0.76
CA SER A 147 19.50 13.24 1.28
C SER A 147 20.94 12.80 1.09
N SER A 148 21.40 11.87 1.94
CA SER A 148 22.67 11.17 1.74
C SER A 148 22.57 10.02 0.73
N SER A 149 21.37 9.67 0.27
CA SER A 149 21.08 8.52 -0.60
C SER A 149 20.36 8.93 -1.89
N CYS A 150 20.77 10.06 -2.48
CA CYS A 150 20.09 10.65 -3.64
C CYS A 150 19.95 9.70 -4.83
N GLU A 151 21.03 9.00 -5.22
CA GLU A 151 21.01 8.05 -6.35
C GLU A 151 20.04 6.88 -6.11
N THR A 152 20.06 6.30 -4.92
CA THR A 152 19.17 5.17 -4.58
C THR A 152 17.70 5.58 -4.56
N ASN A 153 17.40 6.81 -4.14
CA ASN A 153 16.02 7.29 -4.02
C ASN A 153 15.46 7.82 -5.34
N TYR A 154 16.26 8.59 -6.09
CA TYR A 154 15.80 9.38 -7.24
C TYR A 154 16.39 8.93 -8.58
N GLY A 155 17.21 7.87 -8.58
CA GLY A 155 17.77 7.28 -9.79
C GLY A 155 16.70 6.67 -10.71
N SER A 156 17.13 6.22 -11.88
CA SER A 156 16.25 5.72 -12.95
C SER A 156 15.49 4.44 -12.60
N LEU A 157 15.89 3.73 -11.55
CA LEU A 157 15.30 2.48 -11.10
C LEU A 157 14.44 2.64 -9.83
N ASN A 158 14.12 3.87 -9.44
CA ASN A 158 13.30 4.16 -8.26
C ASN A 158 12.35 5.34 -8.52
N LEU A 159 12.34 6.40 -7.70
CA LEU A 159 11.35 7.48 -7.83
C LEU A 159 11.62 8.42 -9.00
N GLY A 160 12.83 8.44 -9.57
CA GLY A 160 13.22 9.37 -10.65
C GLY A 160 12.22 9.41 -11.82
N PRO A 161 11.84 8.27 -12.41
CA PRO A 161 10.80 8.21 -13.43
C PRO A 161 9.44 8.76 -12.96
N ILE A 162 9.01 8.47 -11.73
CA ILE A 162 7.75 8.96 -11.16
C ILE A 162 7.76 10.49 -11.05
N PHE A 163 8.82 11.08 -10.50
CA PHE A 163 8.99 12.53 -10.44
C PHE A 163 8.92 13.17 -11.82
N THR A 164 9.57 12.54 -12.80
CA THR A 164 9.58 13.02 -14.18
C THR A 164 8.18 13.02 -14.78
N GLN A 165 7.43 11.93 -14.59
CA GLN A 165 6.04 11.84 -15.03
C GLN A 165 5.20 12.94 -14.39
N VAL A 166 5.24 13.08 -13.06
CA VAL A 166 4.43 14.08 -12.35
C VAL A 166 4.72 15.49 -12.85
N LEU A 167 5.99 15.87 -12.99
CA LEU A 167 6.37 17.20 -13.47
C LEU A 167 5.93 17.47 -14.91
N SER A 168 5.85 16.44 -15.76
CA SER A 168 5.39 16.60 -17.15
C SER A 168 3.90 16.99 -17.23
N PHE A 169 3.08 16.56 -16.27
CA PHE A 169 1.64 16.85 -16.23
C PHE A 169 1.29 18.03 -15.30
N ALA A 170 2.01 18.20 -14.19
CA ALA A 170 1.68 19.17 -13.14
C ALA A 170 1.68 20.62 -13.62
N ASP A 171 0.78 21.45 -13.09
CA ASP A 171 0.84 22.91 -13.18
C ASP A 171 1.96 23.46 -12.27
N ALA A 172 3.21 23.37 -12.74
CA ALA A 172 4.42 23.68 -11.98
C ALA A 172 4.49 25.13 -11.45
N GLY A 173 3.95 26.09 -12.20
CA GLY A 173 3.87 27.49 -11.79
C GLY A 173 2.63 27.84 -10.98
N GLY A 174 1.62 26.97 -10.95
CA GLY A 174 0.36 27.20 -10.25
C GLY A 174 0.20 26.34 -9.00
N TYR A 175 -1.03 25.86 -8.78
CA TYR A 175 -1.44 25.26 -7.50
C TYR A 175 -0.76 23.90 -7.25
N ASP A 176 -0.58 23.08 -8.30
CA ASP A 176 0.18 21.81 -8.22
C ASP A 176 1.61 22.07 -7.75
N GLY A 177 2.31 23.01 -8.39
CA GLY A 177 3.68 23.37 -8.05
C GLY A 177 3.84 23.93 -6.63
N GLN A 178 2.88 24.74 -6.17
CA GLN A 178 2.89 25.22 -4.78
C GLN A 178 2.77 24.06 -3.79
N LEU A 179 1.86 23.10 -4.03
CA LEU A 179 1.70 21.93 -3.19
C LEU A 179 2.93 21.02 -3.22
N ILE A 180 3.52 20.77 -4.39
CA ILE A 180 4.76 19.99 -4.52
C ILE A 180 5.90 20.63 -3.69
N CYS A 181 6.06 21.96 -3.82
CA CYS A 181 7.05 22.71 -3.07
C CYS A 181 6.79 22.74 -1.55
N ALA A 182 5.52 22.71 -1.12
CA ALA A 182 5.15 22.65 0.28
C ALA A 182 5.39 21.25 0.87
N GLN A 183 4.84 20.21 0.23
CA GLN A 183 4.88 18.84 0.70
C GLN A 183 6.30 18.26 0.72
N PHE A 184 6.99 18.29 -0.41
CA PHE A 184 8.20 17.49 -0.60
C PHE A 184 9.48 18.25 -0.27
N LEU A 185 9.43 19.59 -0.28
CA LEU A 185 10.61 20.44 -0.10
C LEU A 185 10.50 21.40 1.10
N GLY A 186 9.30 21.61 1.65
CA GLY A 186 9.07 22.56 2.74
C GLY A 186 9.37 24.02 2.38
N LEU A 187 9.34 24.37 1.08
CA LEU A 187 9.72 25.69 0.57
C LEU A 187 8.53 26.62 0.32
N CYS A 188 7.31 26.10 0.36
CA CYS A 188 6.06 26.85 0.29
C CYS A 188 5.19 26.58 1.52
N SER A 189 4.34 27.54 1.88
CA SER A 189 3.17 27.24 2.71
C SER A 189 2.15 26.47 1.88
N TYR A 190 1.43 25.54 2.51
CA TYR A 190 0.30 24.89 1.86
C TYR A 190 -0.75 25.94 1.45
N PRO A 191 -1.28 25.89 0.22
CA PRO A 191 -2.38 26.74 -0.20
C PRO A 191 -3.67 26.37 0.55
N ASP A 192 -4.59 27.34 0.66
CA ASP A 192 -5.94 27.11 1.17
C ASP A 192 -6.72 26.15 0.28
N THR A 193 -7.70 25.44 0.86
CA THR A 193 -8.62 24.61 0.08
C THR A 193 -9.43 25.43 -0.90
N LEU A 194 -9.70 24.85 -2.07
CA LEU A 194 -10.49 25.52 -3.09
C LEU A 194 -11.98 25.49 -2.73
N PRO A 195 -12.76 26.53 -3.11
CA PRO A 195 -14.20 26.52 -2.96
C PRO A 195 -14.83 25.30 -3.64
N LEU A 196 -15.66 24.56 -2.92
CA LEU A 196 -16.31 23.35 -3.44
C LEU A 196 -17.71 23.64 -3.96
N ASN A 197 -18.05 23.02 -5.09
CA ASN A 197 -19.42 22.92 -5.57
C ASN A 197 -19.91 21.48 -5.42
N ILE A 198 -20.78 21.26 -4.43
CA ILE A 198 -21.37 19.95 -4.15
C ILE A 198 -22.69 19.69 -4.90
N THR A 199 -23.10 20.60 -5.78
CA THR A 199 -24.29 20.40 -6.62
C THR A 199 -24.07 19.25 -7.58
N GLY A 200 -24.98 18.27 -7.59
CA GLY A 200 -24.91 17.11 -8.49
C GLY A 200 -24.04 15.96 -7.98
N TRP A 201 -23.47 16.07 -6.77
CA TRP A 201 -22.76 14.94 -6.16
C TRP A 201 -23.70 13.82 -5.71
N PHE A 202 -24.93 14.17 -5.34
CA PHE A 202 -26.02 13.22 -5.16
C PHE A 202 -27.11 13.47 -6.21
N ALA A 203 -27.65 12.40 -6.79
CA ALA A 203 -28.71 12.51 -7.80
C ALA A 203 -30.03 13.02 -7.19
N LYS A 204 -30.23 12.82 -5.89
CA LYS A 204 -31.41 13.25 -5.15
C LYS A 204 -31.02 14.18 -4.01
N PRO A 205 -31.90 15.13 -3.64
CA PRO A 205 -31.68 15.94 -2.46
C PRO A 205 -31.74 15.05 -1.21
N LYS A 206 -30.97 15.43 -0.19
CA LYS A 206 -31.02 14.82 1.13
C LYS A 206 -32.48 14.68 1.61
N PRO A 207 -32.93 13.47 1.99
CA PRO A 207 -34.31 13.26 2.44
C PRO A 207 -34.72 14.21 3.57
N ASN A 208 -35.90 14.82 3.44
CA ASN A 208 -36.51 15.65 4.48
C ASN A 208 -38.01 15.31 4.60
N PRO A 209 -38.45 14.66 5.70
CA PRO A 209 -37.66 14.25 6.86
C PRO A 209 -36.70 13.09 6.53
N LEU A 210 -35.70 12.88 7.40
CA LEU A 210 -34.81 11.71 7.31
C LEU A 210 -35.62 10.40 7.45
N PRO A 211 -35.20 9.30 6.81
CA PRO A 211 -35.83 8.00 6.99
C PRO A 211 -35.81 7.55 8.46
N ALA A 212 -36.86 6.85 8.89
CA ALA A 212 -36.91 6.29 10.24
C ALA A 212 -35.73 5.32 10.47
N PRO A 213 -35.10 5.32 11.67
CA PRO A 213 -34.07 4.34 12.00
C PRO A 213 -34.59 2.90 11.82
N LYS A 214 -33.76 2.03 11.24
CA LYS A 214 -34.07 0.59 11.14
C LYS A 214 -34.06 -0.02 12.54
N GLN A 215 -35.07 -0.85 12.84
CA GLN A 215 -35.13 -1.59 14.09
C GLN A 215 -34.04 -2.69 14.08
N PRO A 216 -33.16 -2.76 15.09
CA PRO A 216 -32.20 -3.85 15.20
C PRO A 216 -32.91 -5.20 15.29
N SER A 217 -32.39 -6.23 14.63
CA SER A 217 -32.93 -7.59 14.72
C SER A 217 -32.76 -8.23 16.10
N GLY A 218 -31.86 -7.69 16.93
CA GLY A 218 -31.44 -8.29 18.20
C GLY A 218 -30.32 -9.33 18.03
N GLU A 219 -30.00 -9.74 16.81
CA GLU A 219 -28.90 -10.64 16.48
C GLU A 219 -27.61 -9.86 16.25
N ARG A 220 -26.47 -10.40 16.73
CA ARG A 220 -25.16 -9.77 16.58
C ARG A 220 -24.31 -10.54 15.57
N LEU A 221 -23.63 -9.80 14.71
CA LEU A 221 -22.62 -10.35 13.81
C LEU A 221 -21.25 -10.36 14.51
N LYS A 222 -20.47 -11.41 14.28
CA LYS A 222 -19.04 -11.43 14.58
C LYS A 222 -18.29 -11.04 13.31
N VAL A 223 -17.63 -9.88 13.37
CA VAL A 223 -16.81 -9.35 12.26
C VAL A 223 -15.37 -9.25 12.74
N LEU A 224 -14.45 -9.82 11.97
CA LEU A 224 -13.02 -9.65 12.18
C LEU A 224 -12.55 -8.47 11.36
N HIS A 225 -11.68 -7.63 11.91
CA HIS A 225 -10.99 -6.57 11.18
C HIS A 225 -9.49 -6.75 11.37
N LEU A 226 -8.79 -6.99 10.26
CA LEU A 226 -7.33 -7.08 10.17
C LEU A 226 -6.80 -5.93 9.31
N SER A 227 -5.55 -5.54 9.56
CA SER A 227 -4.83 -4.53 8.79
C SER A 227 -3.34 -4.71 9.02
N ASP A 228 -2.50 -4.20 8.11
CA ASP A 228 -1.07 -3.97 8.33
C ASP A 228 -0.32 -5.25 8.73
N LEU A 229 -0.54 -6.33 7.96
CA LEU A 229 0.14 -7.60 8.23
C LEU A 229 1.63 -7.51 7.89
N HIS A 230 2.00 -6.70 6.88
CA HIS A 230 3.38 -6.47 6.44
C HIS A 230 4.22 -7.74 6.49
N ILE A 231 3.90 -8.71 5.64
CA ILE A 231 4.68 -9.95 5.59
C ILE A 231 6.08 -9.63 5.10
N ASP A 232 7.08 -10.09 5.84
CA ASP A 232 8.48 -10.09 5.43
C ASP A 232 8.94 -11.53 5.11
N PRO A 233 8.78 -11.99 3.85
CA PRO A 233 9.33 -13.26 3.39
C PRO A 233 10.85 -13.39 3.52
N ARG A 234 11.57 -12.28 3.70
CA ARG A 234 13.03 -12.19 3.77
C ARG A 234 13.53 -11.99 5.21
N PHE A 235 12.65 -12.05 6.21
CA PHE A 235 13.02 -11.99 7.62
C PHE A 235 13.98 -13.13 7.97
N ALA A 236 15.11 -12.79 8.59
CA ALA A 236 16.16 -13.73 8.96
C ALA A 236 16.29 -13.86 10.49
N ASN A 237 16.01 -15.05 11.02
CA ASN A 237 16.19 -15.33 12.45
C ASN A 237 17.65 -15.14 12.85
N GLY A 238 17.88 -14.41 13.94
CA GLY A 238 19.23 -14.11 14.42
C GLY A 238 19.95 -12.97 13.72
N ALA A 239 19.41 -12.39 12.65
CA ALA A 239 19.94 -11.16 12.04
C ALA A 239 19.85 -9.96 13.00
N GLU A 240 20.46 -8.82 12.66
CA GLU A 240 20.43 -7.65 13.53
C GLU A 240 19.01 -7.06 13.64
N ALA A 241 18.46 -7.04 14.85
CA ALA A 241 17.16 -6.48 15.17
C ALA A 241 17.20 -5.00 15.60
N ASN A 242 18.39 -4.47 15.89
CA ASN A 242 18.62 -3.06 16.22
C ASN A 242 19.59 -2.40 15.23
N CYS A 243 19.24 -2.49 13.95
CA CYS A 243 20.00 -1.94 12.84
C CYS A 243 19.91 -0.40 12.77
N THR A 244 20.67 0.20 11.85
CA THR A 244 20.69 1.66 11.65
C THR A 244 20.11 2.10 10.30
N SER A 245 19.51 1.19 9.54
CA SER A 245 19.08 1.34 8.15
C SER A 245 17.56 1.46 7.95
N GLY A 246 16.77 1.55 9.03
CA GLY A 246 15.30 1.62 8.98
C GLY A 246 14.67 0.26 9.28
N LEU A 247 14.52 -0.58 8.24
CA LEU A 247 14.02 -1.95 8.38
C LEU A 247 15.15 -2.90 8.80
N CYS A 248 14.95 -3.58 9.94
CA CYS A 248 15.91 -4.52 10.52
C CYS A 248 15.51 -5.99 10.32
N CYS A 249 16.15 -6.91 11.03
CA CYS A 249 15.93 -8.37 10.97
C CYS A 249 16.16 -9.01 9.61
N ARG A 250 17.06 -8.43 8.80
CA ARG A 250 17.48 -8.94 7.49
C ARG A 250 18.98 -9.06 7.42
N GLU A 251 19.47 -9.97 6.59
CA GLU A 251 20.92 -10.21 6.47
C GLU A 251 21.69 -9.01 5.89
N ASN A 252 21.03 -8.17 5.11
CA ASN A 252 21.60 -6.93 4.56
C ASN A 252 21.46 -5.71 5.49
N ALA A 253 20.83 -5.86 6.66
CA ALA A 253 20.64 -4.80 7.64
C ALA A 253 21.59 -4.99 8.84
N TYR A 254 22.29 -3.92 9.23
CA TYR A 254 23.26 -3.99 10.32
C TYR A 254 23.28 -2.71 11.16
N ASN A 255 23.82 -2.84 12.37
CA ASN A 255 24.14 -1.69 13.19
C ASN A 255 25.51 -1.14 12.76
N LYS A 256 25.61 0.15 12.42
CA LYS A 256 26.88 0.78 12.01
C LYS A 256 28.01 0.61 13.03
N LEU A 257 27.70 0.40 14.31
CA LEU A 257 28.69 0.13 15.36
C LEU A 257 29.19 -1.32 15.37
N SER A 258 28.45 -2.25 14.75
CA SER A 258 28.81 -3.66 14.61
C SER A 258 28.36 -4.22 13.25
N PRO A 259 29.03 -3.84 12.14
CA PRO A 259 28.57 -4.18 10.79
C PRO A 259 28.59 -5.68 10.44
N HIS A 260 29.32 -6.49 11.20
CA HIS A 260 29.56 -7.91 10.89
C HIS A 260 28.95 -8.87 11.91
N THR A 261 28.44 -8.36 13.04
CA THR A 261 27.90 -9.20 14.12
C THR A 261 26.65 -8.54 14.68
N PRO A 262 25.50 -9.26 14.74
CA PRO A 262 24.31 -8.76 15.40
C PRO A 262 24.57 -8.43 16.86
N LEU A 263 24.28 -7.19 17.27
CA LEU A 263 24.24 -6.77 18.66
C LEU A 263 22.99 -7.31 19.35
N LEU A 264 21.88 -7.36 18.61
CA LEU A 264 20.63 -7.96 19.06
C LEU A 264 20.12 -8.96 18.00
N PRO A 265 20.29 -10.28 18.24
CA PRO A 265 19.78 -11.28 17.32
C PRO A 265 18.25 -11.27 17.24
N ALA A 266 17.72 -11.22 16.03
CA ALA A 266 16.28 -11.19 15.73
C ALA A 266 15.56 -12.42 16.26
N PRO A 267 14.57 -12.26 17.15
CA PRO A 267 13.72 -13.35 17.59
C PRO A 267 12.84 -13.87 16.45
N ARG A 268 12.47 -15.14 16.52
CA ARG A 268 11.64 -15.82 15.50
C ARG A 268 10.28 -15.16 15.23
N PHE A 269 9.68 -14.53 16.22
CA PHE A 269 8.35 -13.92 16.09
C PHE A 269 8.42 -12.40 15.86
N GLY A 270 9.58 -11.88 15.46
CA GLY A 270 9.77 -10.46 15.16
C GLY A 270 10.42 -9.67 16.29
N TYR A 271 10.66 -8.39 16.00
CA TYR A 271 11.17 -7.38 16.92
C TYR A 271 10.63 -6.00 16.52
N PHE A 272 10.75 -5.00 17.40
CA PHE A 272 10.10 -3.70 17.22
C PHE A 272 10.50 -2.90 15.97
N LEU A 273 11.69 -3.15 15.39
CA LEU A 273 12.19 -2.46 14.19
C LEU A 273 12.11 -3.34 12.93
N CYS A 274 11.26 -4.37 12.97
CA CYS A 274 11.17 -5.38 11.92
C CYS A 274 9.72 -5.61 11.53
N ASP A 275 9.51 -5.94 10.26
CA ASP A 275 8.22 -6.40 9.77
C ASP A 275 7.96 -7.87 10.12
N SER A 276 6.76 -8.34 9.82
CA SER A 276 6.23 -9.57 10.38
C SER A 276 6.75 -10.82 9.66
N PRO A 277 7.47 -11.72 10.34
CA PRO A 277 7.83 -13.00 9.74
C PRO A 277 6.61 -13.93 9.61
N TYR A 278 6.70 -14.94 8.75
CA TYR A 278 5.69 -16.01 8.61
C TYR A 278 5.25 -16.60 9.95
N SER A 279 6.20 -16.83 10.86
CA SER A 279 5.90 -17.41 12.18
C SER A 279 4.95 -16.52 12.99
N LEU A 280 5.10 -15.18 12.95
CA LEU A 280 4.24 -14.25 13.67
C LEU A 280 2.84 -14.21 13.06
N ILE A 281 2.75 -13.97 11.74
CA ILE A 281 1.45 -13.87 11.05
C ILE A 281 0.65 -15.15 11.24
N THR A 282 1.29 -16.30 11.06
CA THR A 282 0.62 -17.60 11.24
C THR A 282 0.11 -17.77 12.66
N ALA A 283 0.95 -17.49 13.66
CA ALA A 283 0.56 -17.60 15.07
C ALA A 283 -0.61 -16.68 15.43
N VAL A 284 -0.64 -15.45 14.89
CA VAL A 284 -1.76 -14.51 15.08
C VAL A 284 -3.02 -15.06 14.45
N LEU A 285 -2.96 -15.50 13.20
CA LEU A 285 -4.14 -16.00 12.48
C LEU A 285 -4.71 -17.27 13.12
N GLU A 286 -3.86 -18.22 13.56
CA GLU A 286 -4.31 -19.43 14.26
C GLU A 286 -4.90 -19.15 15.65
N ALA A 287 -4.48 -18.06 16.30
CA ALA A 287 -5.01 -17.66 17.59
C ALA A 287 -6.42 -17.06 17.51
N ILE A 288 -6.78 -16.44 16.39
CA ILE A 288 -8.03 -15.67 16.26
C ILE A 288 -9.28 -16.55 16.43
N PRO A 289 -9.46 -17.66 15.68
CA PRO A 289 -10.67 -18.47 15.80
C PRO A 289 -10.96 -19.01 17.21
N PRO A 290 -10.00 -19.62 17.94
CA PRO A 290 -10.23 -20.13 19.29
C PRO A 290 -10.50 -19.02 20.30
N LEU A 291 -9.79 -17.89 20.21
CA LEU A 291 -9.99 -16.75 21.13
C LEU A 291 -11.32 -16.03 20.87
N ALA A 292 -11.77 -15.98 19.63
CA ALA A 292 -13.05 -15.36 19.25
C ALA A 292 -14.24 -16.32 19.37
N GLY A 293 -14.01 -17.61 19.65
CA GLY A 293 -15.02 -18.65 19.63
C GLY A 293 -15.73 -18.75 18.27
N THR A 294 -14.93 -18.80 17.20
CA THR A 294 -15.41 -18.88 15.80
C THR A 294 -14.88 -20.11 15.05
N GLU A 295 -14.20 -21.04 15.73
CA GLU A 295 -13.63 -22.26 15.13
C GLU A 295 -14.67 -23.11 14.36
N THR A 296 -15.92 -23.14 14.84
CA THR A 296 -16.99 -23.95 14.24
C THR A 296 -17.90 -23.16 13.31
N THR A 297 -18.12 -21.87 13.57
CA THR A 297 -19.07 -21.03 12.82
C THR A 297 -18.42 -20.12 11.80
N GLY A 298 -17.11 -19.88 11.92
CA GLY A 298 -16.42 -18.77 11.26
C GLY A 298 -16.91 -17.40 11.73
N PHE A 299 -16.38 -16.37 11.10
CA PHE A 299 -16.90 -15.01 11.16
C PHE A 299 -18.01 -14.81 10.13
N ASN A 300 -18.93 -13.87 10.39
CA ASN A 300 -19.94 -13.50 9.39
C ASN A 300 -19.29 -12.84 8.16
N PHE A 301 -18.16 -12.17 8.37
CA PHE A 301 -17.20 -11.72 7.37
C PHE A 301 -15.96 -11.14 8.06
N THR A 302 -14.92 -10.95 7.27
CA THR A 302 -13.67 -10.28 7.68
C THR A 302 -13.50 -9.02 6.84
N LEU A 303 -12.98 -7.96 7.45
CA LEU A 303 -12.43 -6.78 6.78
C LEU A 303 -10.92 -6.89 6.82
N TYR A 304 -10.25 -6.68 5.69
CA TYR A 304 -8.80 -6.58 5.64
C TYR A 304 -8.38 -5.27 4.96
N THR A 305 -7.87 -4.33 5.73
CA THR A 305 -7.64 -2.96 5.27
C THR A 305 -6.25 -2.72 4.67
N GLY A 306 -5.66 -3.72 4.01
CA GLY A 306 -4.44 -3.56 3.22
C GLY A 306 -3.15 -3.54 4.03
N ASP A 307 -2.07 -3.12 3.38
CA ASP A 307 -0.69 -3.08 3.87
C ASP A 307 -0.14 -4.49 4.14
N LEU A 308 0.13 -5.14 3.02
CA LEU A 308 0.53 -6.53 2.88
C LEU A 308 2.05 -6.66 2.76
N LEU A 309 2.74 -5.75 2.06
CA LEU A 309 4.20 -5.83 1.84
C LEU A 309 4.97 -5.25 3.03
N ALA A 310 6.13 -5.84 3.33
CA ALA A 310 7.11 -5.24 4.22
C ALA A 310 7.67 -3.91 3.66
N HIS A 311 8.27 -3.12 4.54
CA HIS A 311 8.88 -1.81 4.26
C HIS A 311 10.26 -1.94 3.58
N ASP A 312 10.37 -2.86 2.62
CA ASP A 312 11.54 -2.99 1.75
C ASP A 312 11.84 -1.64 1.08
N PRO A 313 13.12 -1.23 0.99
CA PRO A 313 13.49 -0.16 0.08
C PRO A 313 12.97 -0.47 -1.33
N ASN A 314 12.40 0.53 -2.03
CA ASN A 314 11.79 0.33 -3.35
C ASN A 314 12.69 -0.44 -4.32
N ASN A 315 14.00 -0.15 -4.35
CA ASN A 315 14.96 -0.85 -5.21
C ASN A 315 15.13 -2.36 -4.89
N GLN A 316 14.58 -2.86 -3.80
CA GLN A 316 14.59 -4.28 -3.43
C GLN A 316 13.23 -4.96 -3.67
N GLN A 317 12.21 -4.19 -4.08
CA GLN A 317 10.89 -4.69 -4.44
C GLN A 317 10.78 -4.97 -5.94
N SER A 318 9.69 -5.60 -6.36
CA SER A 318 9.36 -5.87 -7.76
C SER A 318 7.90 -6.30 -7.86
N ARG A 319 7.30 -6.26 -9.06
CA ARG A 319 5.92 -6.77 -9.28
C ARG A 319 5.75 -8.21 -8.80
N ALA A 320 6.69 -9.08 -9.15
CA ALA A 320 6.63 -10.49 -8.77
C ALA A 320 6.73 -10.72 -7.25
N TYR A 321 7.44 -9.84 -6.52
CA TYR A 321 7.48 -9.88 -5.06
C TYR A 321 6.16 -9.42 -4.44
N THR A 322 5.50 -8.44 -5.06
CA THR A 322 4.15 -8.00 -4.68
C THR A 322 3.13 -9.12 -4.87
N GLU A 323 3.05 -9.70 -6.08
CA GLU A 323 2.16 -10.80 -6.42
C GLU A 323 2.39 -12.02 -5.50
N TYR A 324 3.65 -12.35 -5.18
CA TYR A 324 3.97 -13.42 -4.23
C TYR A 324 3.32 -13.19 -2.86
N SER A 325 3.46 -11.98 -2.32
CA SER A 325 2.97 -11.64 -0.98
C SER A 325 1.45 -11.62 -0.92
N GLU A 326 0.79 -11.14 -1.98
CA GLU A 326 -0.67 -11.20 -2.15
C GLU A 326 -1.18 -12.64 -2.09
N VAL A 327 -0.61 -13.53 -2.91
CA VAL A 327 -1.01 -14.95 -2.95
C VAL A 327 -0.84 -15.60 -1.59
N VAL A 328 0.31 -15.36 -0.92
CA VAL A 328 0.58 -15.93 0.40
C VAL A 328 -0.44 -15.50 1.43
N LEU A 329 -0.68 -14.19 1.55
CA LEU A 329 -1.53 -13.67 2.62
C LEU A 329 -3.00 -13.98 2.38
N PHE A 330 -3.51 -13.84 1.16
CA PHE A 330 -4.92 -14.13 0.90
C PHE A 330 -5.25 -15.61 1.06
N ASP A 331 -4.39 -16.50 0.57
CA ASP A 331 -4.58 -17.94 0.75
C ASP A 331 -4.47 -18.32 2.25
N LEU A 332 -3.52 -17.73 2.99
CA LEU A 332 -3.40 -17.97 4.44
C LEU A 332 -4.65 -17.48 5.20
N LEU A 333 -5.18 -16.30 4.88
CA LEU A 333 -6.44 -15.79 5.44
C LEU A 333 -7.60 -16.74 5.13
N LYS A 334 -7.72 -17.24 3.90
CA LYS A 334 -8.74 -18.21 3.51
C LYS A 334 -8.64 -19.50 4.33
N ARG A 335 -7.43 -20.08 4.40
CA ARG A 335 -7.18 -21.37 5.06
C ARG A 335 -7.47 -21.31 6.56
N VAL A 336 -7.10 -20.22 7.23
CA VAL A 336 -7.11 -20.15 8.70
C VAL A 336 -8.40 -19.55 9.27
N LEU A 337 -9.01 -18.57 8.60
CA LEU A 337 -10.21 -17.88 9.12
C LEU A 337 -11.54 -18.57 8.76
N GLY A 338 -11.50 -19.54 7.84
CA GLY A 338 -12.66 -20.36 7.47
C GLY A 338 -13.50 -19.77 6.32
N PRO A 339 -14.79 -20.15 6.22
CA PRO A 339 -15.57 -19.97 4.99
C PRO A 339 -16.13 -18.56 4.76
N GLY A 340 -16.08 -17.66 5.76
CA GLY A 340 -16.60 -16.30 5.62
C GLY A 340 -15.82 -15.49 4.57
N PRO A 341 -16.47 -14.54 3.86
CA PRO A 341 -15.78 -13.70 2.89
C PRO A 341 -14.82 -12.73 3.60
N VAL A 342 -13.69 -12.45 2.95
CA VAL A 342 -12.77 -11.38 3.34
C VAL A 342 -12.97 -10.22 2.37
N TYR A 343 -13.48 -9.10 2.85
CA TYR A 343 -13.57 -7.87 2.07
C TYR A 343 -12.29 -7.07 2.28
N ALA A 344 -11.41 -7.13 1.28
CA ALA A 344 -10.12 -6.46 1.30
C ALA A 344 -10.14 -5.10 0.58
N THR A 345 -9.22 -4.23 0.95
CA THR A 345 -8.87 -3.00 0.21
C THR A 345 -7.35 -2.90 0.08
N LEU A 346 -6.88 -2.12 -0.89
CA LEU A 346 -5.47 -1.79 -1.03
C LEU A 346 -5.03 -0.80 0.06
N GLY A 347 -3.86 -1.06 0.63
CA GLY A 347 -3.02 -0.15 1.40
C GLY A 347 -1.98 0.56 0.54
N ASN A 348 -1.19 1.45 1.14
CA ASN A 348 -0.17 2.21 0.41
C ASN A 348 1.09 1.36 0.15
N HIS A 349 1.34 0.35 0.98
CA HIS A 349 2.39 -0.66 0.76
C HIS A 349 1.94 -1.84 -0.11
N ASP A 350 0.80 -1.78 -0.81
CA ASP A 350 0.31 -2.89 -1.64
C ASP A 350 0.66 -2.75 -3.11
N SER A 351 1.66 -1.93 -3.44
CA SER A 351 2.04 -1.63 -4.82
C SER A 351 3.55 -1.57 -4.99
N PHE A 352 4.00 -1.73 -6.24
CA PHE A 352 5.40 -1.49 -6.60
C PHE A 352 5.49 -0.47 -7.75
N PRO A 353 6.25 0.63 -7.57
CA PRO A 353 6.84 1.13 -6.30
C PRO A 353 5.78 1.41 -5.24
N VAL A 354 6.14 1.35 -3.94
CA VAL A 354 5.18 1.62 -2.84
C VAL A 354 4.72 3.06 -2.84
N ASP A 355 3.56 3.33 -2.24
CA ASP A 355 2.91 4.65 -2.13
C ASP A 355 2.51 5.27 -3.48
N ILE A 356 2.49 4.48 -4.57
CA ILE A 356 2.22 4.98 -5.91
C ILE A 356 0.88 4.43 -6.43
N ALA A 357 -0.01 5.34 -6.80
CA ALA A 357 -1.29 5.02 -7.45
C ALA A 357 -1.66 6.08 -8.51
N PRO A 358 -1.32 5.90 -9.79
CA PRO A 358 -1.71 6.86 -10.82
C PRO A 358 -3.20 6.78 -11.12
N SER A 359 -3.77 7.92 -11.50
CA SER A 359 -5.15 7.98 -12.01
C SER A 359 -5.20 7.61 -13.51
N TYR A 360 -6.26 6.92 -13.93
CA TYR A 360 -6.58 6.69 -15.34
C TYR A 360 -6.80 7.99 -16.12
N SER A 361 -7.05 9.12 -15.44
CA SER A 361 -7.14 10.45 -16.06
C SER A 361 -5.84 10.90 -16.77
N LEU A 362 -4.69 10.31 -16.41
CA LEU A 362 -3.43 10.52 -17.14
C LEU A 362 -3.49 10.01 -18.59
N GLY A 363 -4.38 9.04 -18.85
CA GLY A 363 -4.58 8.45 -20.17
C GLY A 363 -3.40 7.60 -20.66
N GLY A 364 -3.62 6.91 -21.79
CA GLY A 364 -2.60 6.10 -22.46
C GLY A 364 -1.97 5.03 -21.57
N GLU A 365 -0.70 4.71 -21.85
CA GLU A 365 0.06 3.70 -21.10
C GLU A 365 0.35 4.13 -19.65
N LEU A 366 0.54 5.43 -19.40
CA LEU A 366 0.85 5.95 -18.06
C LEU A 366 -0.34 5.81 -17.10
N GLY A 367 -1.56 6.06 -17.57
CA GLY A 367 -2.76 5.80 -16.78
C GLY A 367 -2.93 4.30 -16.46
N GLN A 368 -2.52 3.42 -17.38
CA GLN A 368 -2.68 1.96 -17.26
C GLN A 368 -1.48 1.27 -16.59
N GLN A 369 -0.47 2.01 -16.14
CA GLN A 369 0.83 1.41 -15.74
C GLN A 369 0.74 0.51 -14.49
N PHE A 370 -0.32 0.62 -13.69
CA PHE A 370 -0.64 -0.26 -12.53
C PHE A 370 -1.78 -1.25 -12.81
N GLY A 371 -2.23 -1.39 -14.07
CA GLY A 371 -3.27 -2.36 -14.43
C GLY A 371 -2.93 -3.79 -14.01
N TRP A 372 -1.64 -4.17 -14.05
CA TRP A 372 -1.16 -5.47 -13.58
C TRP A 372 -1.56 -5.77 -12.13
N LEU A 373 -1.48 -4.76 -11.24
CA LEU A 373 -1.81 -4.89 -9.83
C LEU A 373 -3.32 -5.10 -9.65
N TYR A 374 -4.12 -4.24 -10.27
CA TYR A 374 -5.57 -4.30 -10.17
C TYR A 374 -6.12 -5.58 -10.80
N ASP A 375 -5.56 -6.04 -11.92
CA ASP A 375 -5.96 -7.28 -12.56
C ASP A 375 -5.65 -8.49 -11.67
N HIS A 376 -4.44 -8.55 -11.09
CA HIS A 376 -3.99 -9.66 -10.27
C HIS A 376 -4.75 -9.73 -8.93
N ILE A 377 -4.82 -8.63 -8.18
CA ILE A 377 -5.41 -8.62 -6.84
C ILE A 377 -6.92 -8.92 -6.88
N THR A 378 -7.63 -8.41 -7.89
CA THR A 378 -9.07 -8.64 -8.03
C THR A 378 -9.37 -10.07 -8.50
N ALA A 379 -8.49 -10.65 -9.33
CA ALA A 379 -8.55 -12.07 -9.69
C ALA A 379 -8.31 -12.96 -8.47
N LEU A 380 -7.41 -12.60 -7.55
CA LEU A 380 -7.21 -13.33 -6.30
C LEU A 380 -8.43 -13.25 -5.38
N TRP A 381 -9.03 -12.06 -5.21
CA TRP A 381 -10.25 -11.93 -4.41
C TRP A 381 -11.42 -12.75 -4.96
N ASN A 382 -11.50 -12.91 -6.29
CA ASN A 382 -12.44 -13.82 -6.94
C ASN A 382 -12.09 -15.29 -6.74
N TYR A 383 -10.82 -15.65 -6.93
CA TYR A 383 -10.31 -17.02 -6.77
C TYR A 383 -10.58 -17.57 -5.36
N GLU A 384 -10.40 -16.73 -4.33
CA GLU A 384 -10.70 -17.09 -2.94
C GLU A 384 -12.22 -17.12 -2.62
N GLY A 385 -13.05 -16.75 -3.59
CA GLY A 385 -14.51 -16.75 -3.51
C GLY A 385 -15.08 -15.60 -2.67
N TRP A 386 -14.37 -14.48 -2.57
CA TRP A 386 -14.78 -13.33 -1.76
C TRP A 386 -15.55 -12.29 -2.56
N LEU A 387 -15.24 -12.13 -3.85
CA LEU A 387 -15.93 -11.21 -4.75
C LEU A 387 -16.61 -11.95 -5.91
N PRO A 388 -17.88 -11.63 -6.22
CA PRO A 388 -18.53 -12.09 -7.44
C PRO A 388 -17.96 -11.38 -8.68
N GLU A 389 -18.18 -11.96 -9.87
CA GLU A 389 -17.57 -11.51 -11.13
C GLU A 389 -17.90 -10.04 -11.48
N ASP A 390 -19.14 -9.61 -11.25
CA ASP A 390 -19.58 -8.23 -11.48
C ASP A 390 -18.81 -7.22 -10.60
N SER A 391 -18.55 -7.59 -9.34
CA SER A 391 -17.73 -6.77 -8.44
C SER A 391 -16.27 -6.74 -8.86
N VAL A 392 -15.76 -7.80 -9.50
CA VAL A 392 -14.39 -7.86 -10.03
C VAL A 392 -14.24 -6.92 -11.24
N GLU A 393 -15.20 -6.93 -12.17
CA GLU A 393 -15.21 -6.01 -13.31
C GLU A 393 -15.26 -4.54 -12.85
N LEU A 394 -16.13 -4.23 -11.88
CA LEU A 394 -16.18 -2.92 -11.24
C LEU A 394 -14.83 -2.57 -10.61
N SER A 395 -14.24 -3.52 -9.88
CA SER A 395 -12.96 -3.34 -9.19
C SER A 395 -11.83 -2.96 -10.14
N ARG A 396 -11.67 -3.65 -11.27
CA ARG A 396 -10.65 -3.32 -12.28
C ARG A 396 -10.84 -1.92 -12.88
N ALA A 397 -12.09 -1.54 -13.13
CA ALA A 397 -12.44 -0.22 -13.69
C ALA A 397 -12.22 0.93 -12.69
N HIS A 398 -12.19 0.64 -11.38
CA HIS A 398 -12.10 1.63 -10.31
C HIS A 398 -10.88 1.40 -9.39
N TYR A 399 -9.73 1.05 -9.95
CA TYR A 399 -8.46 0.98 -9.20
C TYR A 399 -8.48 0.02 -8.00
N ALA A 400 -9.13 -1.13 -8.18
CA ALA A 400 -9.45 -2.12 -7.15
C ALA A 400 -10.48 -1.68 -6.08
N ALA A 401 -11.22 -0.58 -6.31
CA ALA A 401 -12.37 -0.19 -5.50
C ALA A 401 -13.65 -0.88 -5.99
N TYR A 402 -14.48 -1.35 -5.08
CA TYR A 402 -15.68 -2.12 -5.43
C TYR A 402 -16.81 -1.92 -4.44
N MET A 403 -18.01 -2.32 -4.83
CA MET A 403 -19.14 -2.49 -3.93
C MET A 403 -19.66 -3.92 -4.03
N VAL A 404 -19.88 -4.56 -2.87
CA VAL A 404 -20.58 -5.85 -2.76
C VAL A 404 -21.81 -5.69 -1.87
N LYS A 405 -22.96 -6.14 -2.36
CA LYS A 405 -24.17 -6.28 -1.55
C LYS A 405 -24.25 -7.68 -0.94
N ARG A 406 -24.20 -7.74 0.39
CA ARG A 406 -24.39 -8.97 1.15
C ARG A 406 -25.84 -9.45 1.12
N THR A 407 -26.05 -10.72 1.42
CA THR A 407 -27.38 -11.35 1.50
C THR A 407 -28.29 -10.75 2.59
N ASP A 408 -27.71 -10.13 3.61
CA ASP A 408 -28.42 -9.40 4.68
C ASP A 408 -28.77 -7.95 4.29
N GLY A 409 -28.41 -7.51 3.09
CA GLY A 409 -28.68 -6.17 2.56
C GLY A 409 -27.67 -5.10 2.97
N LEU A 410 -26.61 -5.45 3.71
CA LEU A 410 -25.47 -4.55 3.95
C LEU A 410 -24.62 -4.45 2.68
N ARG A 411 -24.33 -3.23 2.23
CA ARG A 411 -23.33 -2.97 1.19
C ARG A 411 -21.97 -2.74 1.82
N ILE A 412 -20.95 -3.40 1.30
CA ILE A 412 -19.54 -3.13 1.62
C ILE A 412 -18.96 -2.37 0.43
N ILE A 413 -18.50 -1.14 0.66
CA ILE A 413 -17.88 -0.28 -0.34
C ILE A 413 -16.39 -0.18 0.02
N SER A 414 -15.54 -0.74 -0.82
CA SER A 414 -14.09 -0.69 -0.70
C SER A 414 -13.55 0.43 -1.57
N LEU A 415 -12.72 1.31 -1.00
CA LEU A 415 -12.12 2.44 -1.69
C LEU A 415 -10.60 2.29 -1.75
N ASN A 416 -10.02 2.54 -2.92
CA ASN A 416 -8.58 2.75 -3.01
C ASN A 416 -8.23 4.17 -2.51
N THR A 417 -7.95 4.27 -1.22
CA THR A 417 -7.63 5.54 -0.55
C THR A 417 -6.31 6.15 -0.99
N ASN A 418 -5.42 5.40 -1.65
CA ASN A 418 -4.14 5.93 -2.18
C ASN A 418 -4.35 7.05 -3.21
N LEU A 419 -5.54 7.14 -3.82
CA LEU A 419 -5.93 8.19 -4.74
C LEU A 419 -6.34 9.50 -4.05
N CYS A 420 -6.29 9.54 -2.71
CA CYS A 420 -6.67 10.69 -1.89
C CYS A 420 -5.57 11.13 -0.91
N THR A 421 -4.40 10.47 -0.93
CA THR A 421 -3.30 10.65 0.03
C THR A 421 -2.05 11.26 -0.62
N SER A 422 -0.96 11.39 0.13
CA SER A 422 0.33 11.91 -0.37
C SER A 422 1.08 10.94 -1.31
N ASN A 423 0.39 10.44 -2.33
CA ASN A 423 0.96 9.78 -3.50
C ASN A 423 1.38 10.84 -4.53
N TYR A 424 2.55 10.70 -5.16
CA TYR A 424 3.11 11.67 -6.10
C TYR A 424 2.16 12.05 -7.24
N PHE A 425 1.40 11.09 -7.79
CA PHE A 425 0.48 11.36 -8.89
C PHE A 425 -0.74 12.19 -8.48
N ASN A 426 -1.10 12.22 -7.19
CA ASN A 426 -2.21 13.03 -6.73
C ASN A 426 -1.88 14.54 -6.70
N TYR A 427 -0.61 14.92 -6.93
CA TYR A 427 -0.16 16.30 -7.09
C TYR A 427 -0.30 16.82 -8.53
N ILE A 428 -1.06 16.13 -9.36
CA ILE A 428 -1.43 16.53 -10.72
C ILE A 428 -2.89 16.95 -10.72
N ASN A 429 -3.19 18.12 -11.31
CA ASN A 429 -4.56 18.64 -11.40
C ASN A 429 -5.23 18.74 -10.03
N THR A 430 -4.48 19.15 -9.01
CA THR A 430 -4.95 19.28 -7.62
C THR A 430 -6.02 20.36 -7.42
N SER A 431 -6.23 21.19 -8.46
CA SER A 431 -7.35 22.12 -8.54
C SER A 431 -8.71 21.42 -8.69
N HIS A 432 -8.73 20.16 -9.13
CA HIS A 432 -9.90 19.31 -9.18
C HIS A 432 -9.91 18.36 -7.96
N PRO A 433 -10.92 18.42 -7.06
CA PRO A 433 -10.90 17.69 -5.80
C PRO A 433 -11.09 16.17 -5.94
N ASP A 434 -11.47 15.66 -7.11
CA ASP A 434 -11.68 14.24 -7.38
C ASP A 434 -11.12 13.81 -8.75
N THR A 435 -9.83 14.04 -8.98
CA THR A 435 -9.17 13.73 -10.28
C THR A 435 -9.30 12.25 -10.67
N SER A 436 -9.35 11.35 -9.69
CA SER A 436 -9.49 9.91 -9.93
C SER A 436 -10.92 9.46 -10.20
N GLY A 437 -11.93 10.23 -9.78
CA GLY A 437 -13.33 9.82 -9.76
C GLY A 437 -13.70 8.91 -8.58
N MET A 438 -12.80 8.72 -7.61
CA MET A 438 -13.03 7.84 -6.45
C MET A 438 -14.13 8.39 -5.53
N MET A 439 -14.21 9.71 -5.36
CA MET A 439 -15.29 10.31 -4.58
C MET A 439 -16.61 10.23 -5.33
N ARG A 440 -16.60 10.39 -6.66
CA ARG A 440 -17.78 10.22 -7.52
C ARG A 440 -18.32 8.79 -7.40
N PHE A 441 -17.44 7.80 -7.55
CA PHE A 441 -17.75 6.39 -7.33
C PHE A 441 -18.42 6.16 -5.97
N LEU A 442 -17.83 6.68 -4.88
CA LEU A 442 -18.43 6.57 -3.55
C LEU A 442 -19.84 7.18 -3.49
N THR A 443 -20.03 8.38 -4.03
CA THR A 443 -21.35 9.03 -3.99
C THR A 443 -22.41 8.34 -4.83
N ASP A 444 -22.04 7.75 -5.96
CA ASP A 444 -22.94 6.92 -6.78
C ASP A 444 -23.40 5.69 -5.99
N GLU A 445 -22.46 4.96 -5.38
CA GLU A 445 -22.77 3.78 -4.57
C GLU A 445 -23.61 4.11 -3.32
N LEU A 446 -23.36 5.26 -2.69
CA LEU A 446 -24.16 5.73 -1.56
C LEU A 446 -25.56 6.18 -1.98
N GLN A 447 -25.70 6.82 -3.14
CA GLN A 447 -27.02 7.17 -3.69
C GLN A 447 -27.83 5.93 -4.01
N ASP A 448 -27.21 4.91 -4.63
CA ASP A 448 -27.85 3.63 -4.92
C ASP A 448 -28.24 2.87 -3.64
N ALA A 449 -27.41 2.97 -2.59
CA ALA A 449 -27.73 2.44 -1.27
C ALA A 449 -28.94 3.17 -0.65
N GLU A 450 -29.00 4.51 -0.74
CA GLU A 450 -30.12 5.30 -0.26
C GLU A 450 -31.43 4.96 -1.00
N ASP A 451 -31.37 4.85 -2.33
CA ASP A 451 -32.49 4.51 -3.19
C ASP A 451 -33.06 3.12 -2.90
N ALA A 452 -32.19 2.16 -2.59
CA ALA A 452 -32.58 0.82 -2.19
C ALA A 452 -32.98 0.72 -0.70
N GLY A 453 -32.78 1.77 0.09
CA GLY A 453 -32.97 1.75 1.54
C GLY A 453 -31.98 0.85 2.28
N ASP A 454 -30.82 0.58 1.69
CA ASP A 454 -29.76 -0.26 2.24
C ASP A 454 -28.98 0.48 3.36
N ARG A 455 -27.98 -0.20 3.94
CA ARG A 455 -26.93 0.42 4.76
C ARG A 455 -25.60 0.10 4.10
N ALA A 456 -24.63 0.99 4.25
CA ALA A 456 -23.30 0.81 3.70
C ALA A 456 -22.24 0.88 4.80
N TRP A 457 -21.23 0.03 4.70
CA TRP A 457 -19.95 0.19 5.37
C TRP A 457 -18.90 0.56 4.32
N ILE A 458 -18.12 1.59 4.60
CA ILE A 458 -17.02 2.03 3.74
C ILE A 458 -15.73 1.52 4.39
N ILE A 459 -14.88 0.87 3.59
CA ILE A 459 -13.55 0.45 3.99
C ILE A 459 -12.50 1.12 3.09
N GLY A 460 -11.36 1.43 3.67
CA GLY A 460 -10.20 2.05 3.05
C GLY A 460 -9.02 1.89 3.99
N HIS A 461 -7.80 2.08 3.50
CA HIS A 461 -6.59 1.93 4.30
C HIS A 461 -6.24 3.25 5.01
N VAL A 462 -5.89 4.27 4.23
CA VAL A 462 -5.48 5.56 4.78
C VAL A 462 -6.69 6.38 5.17
N VAL A 463 -6.70 6.87 6.40
CA VAL A 463 -7.79 7.67 6.96
C VAL A 463 -8.00 8.96 6.18
N SER A 464 -9.26 9.39 6.07
CA SER A 464 -9.73 10.58 5.33
C SER A 464 -9.32 11.93 5.95
N GLY A 465 -8.21 11.98 6.67
CA GLY A 465 -7.59 13.23 7.14
C GLY A 465 -8.21 13.83 8.41
N TRP A 466 -8.99 13.07 9.20
CA TRP A 466 -9.52 13.54 10.50
C TRP A 466 -8.39 13.93 11.48
N ASP A 467 -7.23 13.31 11.36
CA ASP A 467 -6.02 13.60 12.15
C ASP A 467 -5.11 14.67 11.51
N GLY A 468 -5.44 15.14 10.31
CA GLY A 468 -4.76 16.24 9.61
C GLY A 468 -3.41 15.91 8.98
N SER A 469 -2.96 14.64 8.92
CA SER A 469 -1.58 14.33 8.49
C SER A 469 -1.44 13.53 7.19
N ASN A 470 -2.45 12.74 6.78
CA ASN A 470 -2.22 11.72 5.75
C ASN A 470 -2.95 11.95 4.40
N SER A 471 -4.07 12.68 4.40
CA SER A 471 -4.88 12.91 3.20
C SER A 471 -4.70 14.30 2.62
N LEU A 472 -4.86 14.44 1.30
CA LEU A 472 -4.77 15.73 0.60
C LEU A 472 -5.94 16.63 0.95
N PHE A 473 -5.69 17.94 1.06
CA PHE A 473 -6.66 18.90 1.57
C PHE A 473 -7.94 19.00 0.72
N ASN A 474 -7.84 19.08 -0.61
CA ASN A 474 -9.02 19.24 -1.48
C ASN A 474 -9.90 17.98 -1.52
N PRO A 475 -9.37 16.76 -1.76
CA PRO A 475 -10.16 15.51 -1.64
C PRO A 475 -10.76 15.32 -0.25
N THR A 476 -10.01 15.64 0.81
CA THR A 476 -10.49 15.58 2.20
C THR A 476 -11.66 16.54 2.44
N ASN A 477 -11.52 17.79 2.00
CA ASN A 477 -12.58 18.79 2.10
C ASN A 477 -13.83 18.30 1.37
N LEU A 478 -13.70 17.72 0.18
CA LEU A 478 -14.83 17.15 -0.55
C LEU A 478 -15.50 16.01 0.23
N PHE A 479 -14.72 15.06 0.74
CA PHE A 479 -15.22 13.95 1.56
C PHE A 479 -16.08 14.41 2.74
N TYR A 480 -15.69 15.47 3.44
CA TYR A 480 -16.45 15.98 4.59
C TYR A 480 -17.71 16.79 4.24
N GLN A 481 -17.86 17.23 2.99
CA GLN A 481 -19.05 17.96 2.53
C GLN A 481 -20.14 17.03 1.97
N MET A 482 -19.77 15.81 1.59
CA MET A 482 -20.67 14.74 1.16
C MET A 482 -21.33 14.09 2.38
#